data_AF-A0A1G0SPF4-F1
#
_entry.id   AF-A0A1G0SPF4-F1
#
_cell.length_a   1.000
_cell.length_b   1.000
_cell.length_c   1.000
_cell.angle_alpha   90.00
_cell.angle_beta   90.00
_cell.angle_gamma   90.00
#
_symmetry.space_group_name_H-M   'P 1'
#
loop_
_entity.id
_entity.type
_entity.pdbx_description
1 polymer ?
#
loop_
_entity_poly.entity_id
_entity_poly.type
_entity_poly.pdbx_seq_one_letter_code
_entity_poly.pdbx_strand_id
1 'polypeptide(L)'
;MKRRDFIKKSSVAGLGLAVVPNLIYSNQTILTKSRIAKNTAMGELIFKPVFVQKGKGPHLLDWAYASDSRWDAFFSNITASKEGVKISDTNGKEKFGVDVRWNVEGFGYIFITADNSGEFYQLPPSGKQLELNLNFELAKSRVARNRNRLSKFSKDNYSPSREVKSFLNLSEEFLEDAEKAELNIEKMGMLSQQSLYYAMWGGEKLELDYAKFKIKKAGFRPEFFIGCDARGYYQMDPETFMRLFTEIFNYATITYYLESGTYEDFEPQEDKKQFETRDLVFKRLKDKNITVEGRPLYWPYKTVTPDWLRNKSYDEILKYVEKHVKEVVGHYGDQMYAWEIVNESHDWANETKLTPEQITNVTKLACEVANDTNPKVHRLINNCCPYAEYVQLKKWGELGATYPQRTPFQFMEDLVEAEVDFTVTGQQMYFPYRDLQDTIILIERLEKFGRPVQLTEVGASSGPNKDSIMTGRLGLPEEPYIWHGHWTQEIQADWMEGLYTLAYSKSWIEAVNWYDFVDPFSWIKQGGLLESPKGEIKLVYERLMTLQKEWKNL
;
A
#
# COMPACT_ATOMS: atom_id res chain seq x y z
N MET A 1 -50.01 0.95 -26.13
CA MET A 1 -50.82 0.68 -27.34
C MET A 1 -49.88 0.15 -28.42
N LYS A 2 -50.04 -1.11 -28.86
CA LYS A 2 -49.10 -1.85 -29.72
C LYS A 2 -49.19 -1.41 -31.18
N ARG A 3 -48.09 -1.43 -31.93
CA ARG A 3 -48.09 -1.76 -33.37
C ARG A 3 -46.77 -2.43 -33.79
N ARG A 4 -46.91 -3.72 -34.07
CA ARG A 4 -46.00 -4.69 -34.71
C ARG A 4 -45.88 -4.39 -36.21
N ASP A 5 -44.67 -4.45 -36.78
CA ASP A 5 -44.12 -5.54 -37.62
C ASP A 5 -44.23 -5.27 -39.13
N PHE A 6 -43.28 -5.87 -39.87
CA PHE A 6 -43.33 -6.28 -41.29
C PHE A 6 -42.92 -5.20 -42.33
N ILE A 7 -41.96 -5.35 -43.26
CA ILE A 7 -41.45 -6.42 -44.17
C ILE A 7 -40.02 -5.97 -44.62
N LYS A 8 -38.89 -6.71 -44.60
CA LYS A 8 -38.37 -7.93 -45.27
C LYS A 8 -38.18 -7.89 -46.82
N LYS A 9 -36.91 -8.08 -47.23
CA LYS A 9 -36.37 -8.52 -48.56
C LYS A 9 -36.15 -7.40 -49.59
N SER A 10 -34.91 -7.10 -50.01
CA SER A 10 -33.86 -7.89 -50.70
C SER A 10 -34.08 -8.02 -52.21
N SER A 11 -33.25 -7.31 -52.96
CA SER A 11 -32.80 -7.60 -54.33
C SER A 11 -31.52 -6.77 -54.53
N VAL A 12 -30.31 -7.36 -54.42
CA VAL A 12 -29.60 -8.18 -55.41
C VAL A 12 -29.16 -7.38 -56.64
N ALA A 13 -27.83 -7.41 -56.80
CA ALA A 13 -27.03 -7.30 -58.02
C ALA A 13 -26.77 -5.92 -58.62
N GLY A 14 -25.47 -5.65 -58.85
CA GLY A 14 -25.05 -4.74 -59.91
C GLY A 14 -23.72 -4.05 -59.65
N LEU A 15 -22.62 -4.77 -59.89
CA LEU A 15 -21.25 -4.29 -59.98
C LEU A 15 -21.09 -2.97 -60.76
N GLY A 16 -20.26 -2.07 -60.23
CA GLY A 16 -19.77 -0.88 -60.95
C GLY A 16 -18.61 -0.22 -60.20
N LEU A 17 -17.38 -0.57 -60.58
CA LEU A 17 -16.14 0.06 -60.12
C LEU A 17 -16.07 1.52 -60.57
N ALA A 18 -15.84 2.45 -59.63
CA ALA A 18 -15.19 3.72 -59.92
C ALA A 18 -14.43 4.18 -58.66
N VAL A 19 -13.14 4.44 -58.85
CA VAL A 19 -12.18 4.91 -57.85
C VAL A 19 -12.26 6.44 -57.73
N VAL A 20 -11.63 6.95 -56.66
CA VAL A 20 -11.17 8.31 -56.34
C VAL A 20 -12.10 9.21 -55.48
N PRO A 21 -11.54 10.13 -54.66
CA PRO A 21 -11.44 9.98 -53.21
C PRO A 21 -12.12 11.15 -52.46
N ASN A 22 -11.99 11.13 -51.14
CA ASN A 22 -12.09 12.26 -50.19
C ASN A 22 -13.28 12.28 -49.22
N LEU A 23 -12.87 12.53 -47.97
CA LEU A 23 -13.57 13.32 -46.95
C LEU A 23 -14.89 12.73 -46.43
N ILE A 24 -14.78 11.96 -45.34
CA ILE A 24 -15.90 11.76 -44.42
C ILE A 24 -15.48 12.23 -43.04
N TYR A 25 -16.00 13.42 -42.71
CA TYR A 25 -16.38 13.92 -41.41
C TYR A 25 -16.25 12.93 -40.24
N SER A 26 -15.45 13.32 -39.25
CA SER A 26 -15.49 12.80 -37.89
C SER A 26 -16.86 13.09 -37.29
N ASN A 27 -17.79 12.12 -37.38
CA ASN A 27 -18.97 12.14 -36.54
C ASN A 27 -18.53 11.84 -35.10
N GLN A 28 -18.39 12.91 -34.31
CA GLN A 28 -18.36 12.84 -32.85
C GLN A 28 -19.59 12.05 -32.41
N THR A 29 -19.39 10.78 -32.08
CA THR A 29 -20.42 9.97 -31.47
C THR A 29 -20.49 10.42 -30.02
N ILE A 30 -21.41 11.33 -29.73
CA ILE A 30 -21.79 11.68 -28.36
C ILE A 30 -22.43 10.42 -27.77
N LEU A 31 -21.59 9.56 -27.19
CA LEU A 31 -21.98 8.43 -26.37
C LEU A 31 -22.57 8.99 -25.07
N THR A 32 -23.87 9.24 -25.06
CA THR A 32 -24.60 9.42 -23.81
C THR A 32 -24.49 8.13 -23.02
N LYS A 33 -23.70 8.13 -21.94
CA LYS A 33 -23.61 6.99 -21.00
C LYS A 33 -25.03 6.61 -20.58
N SER A 34 -25.45 5.38 -20.88
CA SER A 34 -26.71 4.80 -20.40
C SER A 34 -26.81 5.00 -18.88
N ARG A 35 -27.89 5.67 -18.43
CA ARG A 35 -28.20 5.88 -17.01
C ARG A 35 -28.75 4.62 -16.31
N ILE A 36 -28.89 3.50 -17.02
CA ILE A 36 -29.30 2.22 -16.43
C ILE A 36 -28.03 1.45 -16.09
N ALA A 37 -27.80 1.19 -14.79
CA ALA A 37 -26.77 0.28 -14.33
C ALA A 37 -26.98 -1.07 -15.02
N LYS A 38 -25.99 -1.51 -15.80
CA LYS A 38 -26.03 -2.82 -16.45
C LYS A 38 -26.05 -3.87 -15.34
N ASN A 39 -27.08 -4.71 -15.28
CA ASN A 39 -27.11 -5.81 -14.32
C ASN A 39 -25.98 -6.79 -14.69
N THR A 40 -24.96 -6.87 -13.84
CA THR A 40 -23.79 -7.75 -13.97
C THR A 40 -23.84 -8.95 -13.02
N ALA A 41 -24.93 -9.08 -12.23
CA ALA A 41 -25.09 -10.18 -11.31
C ALA A 41 -25.23 -11.53 -12.03
N MET A 42 -24.58 -12.54 -11.48
CA MET A 42 -24.54 -13.92 -11.99
C MET A 42 -25.03 -14.89 -10.91
N GLY A 43 -24.56 -16.15 -10.90
CA GLY A 43 -24.76 -17.07 -9.78
C GLY A 43 -23.91 -16.67 -8.57
N GLU A 44 -24.17 -17.30 -7.44
CA GLU A 44 -23.52 -16.97 -6.16
C GLU A 44 -22.36 -17.93 -5.86
N LEU A 45 -21.22 -17.37 -5.47
CA LEU A 45 -20.10 -18.10 -4.90
C LEU A 45 -20.05 -17.85 -3.39
N ILE A 46 -19.97 -18.93 -2.60
CA ILE A 46 -19.88 -18.85 -1.14
C ILE A 46 -18.63 -19.58 -0.65
N PHE A 47 -17.79 -18.90 0.11
CA PHE A 47 -16.67 -19.48 0.85
C PHE A 47 -17.10 -19.72 2.30
N LYS A 48 -17.36 -20.98 2.64
CA LYS A 48 -17.82 -21.40 3.96
C LYS A 48 -16.64 -21.61 4.92
N PRO A 49 -16.56 -20.84 6.03
CA PRO A 49 -15.53 -21.05 7.04
C PRO A 49 -15.85 -22.26 7.91
N VAL A 50 -14.79 -22.96 8.31
CA VAL A 50 -14.83 -23.92 9.41
C VAL A 50 -14.00 -23.32 10.54
N PHE A 51 -14.67 -22.86 11.59
CA PHE A 51 -13.99 -22.25 12.74
C PHE A 51 -13.38 -23.35 13.63
N VAL A 52 -12.07 -23.54 13.48
CA VAL A 52 -11.29 -24.58 14.20
C VAL A 52 -10.32 -23.99 15.24
N GLN A 53 -10.21 -22.66 15.28
CA GLN A 53 -9.39 -21.93 16.23
C GLN A 53 -9.95 -22.10 17.65
N LYS A 54 -9.07 -22.16 18.65
CA LYS A 54 -9.46 -22.37 20.06
C LYS A 54 -9.72 -21.07 20.83
N GLY A 55 -9.12 -19.97 20.37
CA GLY A 55 -9.25 -18.65 21.02
C GLY A 55 -10.67 -18.07 20.96
N LYS A 56 -10.92 -16.95 21.65
CA LYS A 56 -12.26 -16.31 21.69
C LYS A 56 -12.65 -15.59 20.38
N GLY A 57 -11.70 -15.43 19.45
CA GLY A 57 -11.89 -14.66 18.22
C GLY A 57 -11.74 -13.15 18.41
N PRO A 58 -12.08 -12.34 17.39
CA PRO A 58 -12.65 -12.75 16.11
C PRO A 58 -11.77 -13.72 15.31
N HIS A 59 -12.41 -14.56 14.50
CA HIS A 59 -11.73 -15.51 13.61
C HIS A 59 -11.88 -15.16 12.14
N LEU A 60 -12.91 -14.39 11.81
CA LEU A 60 -13.19 -13.81 10.51
C LEU A 60 -13.73 -12.40 10.74
N LEU A 61 -13.20 -11.42 10.01
CA LEU A 61 -13.73 -10.06 10.00
C LEU A 61 -15.09 -10.03 9.27
N ASP A 62 -15.98 -9.18 9.73
CA ASP A 62 -17.35 -9.03 9.22
C ASP A 62 -17.45 -8.24 7.91
N TRP A 63 -16.33 -8.12 7.19
CA TRP A 63 -16.29 -7.69 5.80
C TRP A 63 -15.08 -8.29 5.07
N ALA A 64 -15.15 -8.28 3.75
CA ALA A 64 -14.14 -8.75 2.83
C ALA A 64 -14.14 -7.86 1.58
N TYR A 65 -13.14 -8.00 0.73
CA TYR A 65 -13.12 -7.36 -0.58
C TYR A 65 -12.63 -8.32 -1.66
N ALA A 66 -12.81 -7.95 -2.93
CA ALA A 66 -12.34 -8.72 -4.07
C ALA A 66 -11.23 -7.95 -4.80
N SER A 67 -10.29 -8.70 -5.37
CA SER A 67 -9.18 -8.19 -6.17
C SER A 67 -9.15 -8.87 -7.53
N ASP A 68 -8.75 -8.16 -8.59
CA ASP A 68 -8.69 -8.73 -9.94
C ASP A 68 -7.39 -9.53 -10.16
N SER A 69 -7.19 -10.04 -11.38
CA SER A 69 -6.01 -10.85 -11.73
C SER A 69 -4.66 -10.12 -11.60
N ARG A 70 -4.67 -8.79 -11.42
CA ARG A 70 -3.47 -7.97 -11.15
C ARG A 70 -3.36 -7.61 -9.66
N TRP A 71 -4.21 -8.19 -8.82
CA TRP A 71 -4.38 -7.84 -7.41
C TRP A 71 -4.75 -6.38 -7.17
N ASP A 72 -5.49 -5.77 -8.11
CA ASP A 72 -6.13 -4.48 -7.88
C ASP A 72 -7.50 -4.71 -7.23
N ALA A 73 -7.75 -4.09 -6.07
CA ALA A 73 -9.06 -4.12 -5.44
C ALA A 73 -10.11 -3.46 -6.35
N PHE A 74 -11.32 -4.00 -6.35
CA PHE A 74 -12.44 -3.42 -7.08
C PHE A 74 -13.73 -3.56 -6.29
N PHE A 75 -14.69 -2.68 -6.57
CA PHE A 75 -16.00 -2.75 -5.92
C PHE A 75 -16.80 -3.96 -6.42
N SER A 76 -17.30 -4.76 -5.49
CA SER A 76 -18.24 -5.86 -5.74
C SER A 76 -19.33 -5.88 -4.66
N ASN A 77 -20.33 -6.75 -4.81
CA ASN A 77 -21.33 -6.98 -3.76
C ASN A 77 -20.85 -7.96 -2.67
N ILE A 78 -19.54 -8.20 -2.57
CA ILE A 78 -18.97 -9.14 -1.62
C ILE A 78 -19.35 -8.78 -0.18
N THR A 79 -19.67 -9.79 0.61
CA THR A 79 -19.98 -9.67 2.05
C THR A 79 -19.27 -10.78 2.81
N ALA A 80 -19.00 -10.55 4.10
CA ALA A 80 -18.47 -11.58 4.99
C ALA A 80 -19.27 -11.62 6.30
N SER A 81 -19.58 -12.82 6.76
CA SER A 81 -20.25 -13.05 8.04
C SER A 81 -19.89 -14.46 8.54
N LYS A 82 -20.49 -14.88 9.67
CA LYS A 82 -20.29 -16.24 10.19
C LYS A 82 -20.80 -17.32 9.23
N GLU A 83 -21.74 -16.97 8.36
CA GLU A 83 -22.31 -17.84 7.32
C GLU A 83 -21.40 -17.98 6.08
N GLY A 84 -20.31 -17.21 6.03
CA GLY A 84 -19.26 -17.25 5.02
C GLY A 84 -19.11 -15.97 4.20
N VAL A 85 -18.16 -16.00 3.28
CA VAL A 85 -17.89 -14.90 2.34
C VAL A 85 -18.66 -15.14 1.06
N LYS A 86 -19.51 -14.20 0.66
CA LYS A 86 -20.45 -14.37 -0.45
C LYS A 86 -20.24 -13.30 -1.50
N ILE A 87 -20.29 -13.68 -2.77
CA ILE A 87 -20.21 -12.76 -3.91
C ILE A 87 -21.09 -13.28 -5.05
N SER A 88 -21.85 -12.38 -5.68
CA SER A 88 -22.72 -12.70 -6.82
C SER A 88 -22.73 -11.61 -7.91
N ASP A 89 -22.06 -10.50 -7.67
CA ASP A 89 -21.86 -9.43 -8.65
C ASP A 89 -20.46 -8.81 -8.49
N THR A 90 -19.61 -9.07 -9.48
CA THR A 90 -18.23 -8.55 -9.57
C THR A 90 -18.14 -7.23 -10.34
N ASN A 91 -19.28 -6.59 -10.64
CA ASN A 91 -19.36 -5.37 -11.46
C ASN A 91 -18.60 -5.47 -12.79
N GLY A 92 -18.65 -6.65 -13.42
CA GLY A 92 -18.07 -6.90 -14.73
C GLY A 92 -16.64 -7.44 -14.74
N LYS A 93 -16.03 -7.73 -13.58
CA LYS A 93 -14.75 -8.45 -13.52
C LYS A 93 -14.98 -9.95 -13.71
N GLU A 94 -14.37 -10.53 -14.73
CA GLU A 94 -14.54 -11.94 -15.09
C GLU A 94 -13.84 -12.88 -14.09
N LYS A 95 -12.60 -12.56 -13.73
CA LYS A 95 -11.75 -13.31 -12.80
C LYS A 95 -11.42 -12.48 -11.58
N PHE A 96 -11.49 -13.08 -10.39
CA PHE A 96 -11.22 -12.38 -9.13
C PHE A 96 -10.63 -13.30 -8.04
N GLY A 97 -9.86 -12.71 -7.13
CA GLY A 97 -9.51 -13.26 -5.83
C GLY A 97 -10.42 -12.68 -4.74
N VAL A 98 -10.39 -13.31 -3.57
CA VAL A 98 -11.15 -12.90 -2.39
C VAL A 98 -10.18 -12.65 -1.24
N ASP A 99 -10.27 -11.47 -0.64
CA ASP A 99 -9.39 -10.99 0.41
C ASP A 99 -10.17 -10.91 1.73
N VAL A 100 -9.73 -11.69 2.73
CA VAL A 100 -10.42 -11.83 4.02
C VAL A 100 -9.44 -11.69 5.16
N ARG A 101 -9.87 -11.07 6.27
CA ARG A 101 -9.09 -11.09 7.51
C ARG A 101 -9.44 -12.33 8.32
N TRP A 102 -8.50 -13.26 8.39
CA TRP A 102 -8.67 -14.59 8.97
C TRP A 102 -7.67 -14.83 10.09
N ASN A 103 -8.11 -15.51 11.15
CA ASN A 103 -7.24 -15.80 12.30
C ASN A 103 -6.47 -17.09 12.07
N VAL A 104 -5.18 -16.96 11.79
CA VAL A 104 -4.25 -18.09 11.75
C VAL A 104 -3.64 -18.23 13.14
N GLU A 105 -4.26 -19.06 14.00
CA GLU A 105 -3.79 -19.27 15.37
C GLU A 105 -2.32 -19.70 15.39
N GLY A 106 -1.48 -18.98 16.14
CA GLY A 106 -0.02 -19.16 16.15
C GLY A 106 0.74 -18.31 15.11
N PHE A 107 0.05 -17.53 14.28
CA PHE A 107 0.65 -16.60 13.31
C PHE A 107 0.05 -15.19 13.41
N GLY A 108 -1.27 -15.04 13.32
CA GLY A 108 -1.92 -13.73 13.47
C GLY A 108 -3.32 -13.63 12.88
N TYR A 109 -4.05 -12.59 13.28
CA TYR A 109 -5.35 -12.20 12.73
C TYR A 109 -5.18 -11.12 11.65
N ILE A 110 -4.96 -11.60 10.43
CA ILE A 110 -4.41 -10.83 9.33
C ILE A 110 -5.18 -11.10 8.03
N PHE A 111 -5.10 -10.19 7.07
CA PHE A 111 -5.72 -10.42 5.77
C PHE A 111 -4.92 -11.39 4.92
N ILE A 112 -5.64 -12.24 4.19
CA ILE A 112 -5.11 -13.31 3.36
C ILE A 112 -5.98 -13.39 2.10
N THR A 113 -5.33 -13.51 0.94
CA THR A 113 -6.00 -13.67 -0.35
C THR A 113 -6.18 -15.15 -0.70
N ALA A 114 -7.40 -15.54 -1.03
CA ALA A 114 -7.70 -16.74 -1.79
C ALA A 114 -7.80 -16.37 -3.28
N ASP A 115 -7.02 -17.03 -4.14
CA ASP A 115 -6.95 -16.76 -5.58
C ASP A 115 -6.98 -18.03 -6.43
N ASN A 116 -7.42 -19.15 -5.84
CA ASN A 116 -7.48 -20.46 -6.50
C ASN A 116 -6.13 -20.88 -7.11
N SER A 117 -5.06 -20.76 -6.34
CA SER A 117 -3.69 -21.06 -6.82
C SER A 117 -3.23 -20.19 -7.99
N GLY A 118 -3.71 -18.96 -8.08
CA GLY A 118 -3.42 -18.03 -9.17
C GLY A 118 -4.30 -18.18 -10.42
N GLU A 119 -5.24 -19.13 -10.45
CA GLU A 119 -6.20 -19.27 -11.57
C GLU A 119 -7.41 -18.33 -11.47
N PHE A 120 -7.62 -17.78 -10.26
CA PHE A 120 -8.73 -16.93 -9.86
C PHE A 120 -10.11 -17.62 -9.93
N TYR A 121 -11.09 -17.03 -9.27
CA TYR A 121 -12.48 -17.49 -9.29
C TYR A 121 -13.29 -16.80 -10.39
N GLN A 122 -14.37 -17.45 -10.80
CA GLN A 122 -15.41 -16.90 -11.67
C GLN A 122 -16.77 -17.15 -11.02
N LEU A 123 -17.72 -16.24 -11.23
CA LEU A 123 -19.09 -16.46 -10.75
C LEU A 123 -19.75 -17.60 -11.56
N PRO A 124 -20.49 -18.51 -10.91
CA PRO A 124 -21.22 -19.54 -11.63
C PRO A 124 -22.36 -18.94 -12.47
N PRO A 125 -22.96 -19.70 -13.41
CA PRO A 125 -24.10 -19.22 -14.20
C PRO A 125 -25.27 -18.74 -13.33
N SER A 126 -26.04 -17.77 -13.83
CA SER A 126 -27.20 -17.21 -13.11
C SER A 126 -28.15 -18.31 -12.61
N GLY A 127 -28.60 -18.18 -11.36
CA GLY A 127 -29.46 -19.16 -10.69
C GLY A 127 -28.72 -20.40 -10.15
N LYS A 128 -27.39 -20.46 -10.27
CA LYS A 128 -26.54 -21.47 -9.62
C LYS A 128 -25.88 -20.89 -8.38
N GLN A 129 -25.56 -21.79 -7.46
CA GLN A 129 -24.79 -21.51 -6.27
C GLN A 129 -23.64 -22.52 -6.20
N LEU A 130 -22.44 -22.06 -5.89
CA LEU A 130 -21.28 -22.90 -5.63
C LEU A 130 -20.75 -22.58 -4.24
N GLU A 131 -20.54 -23.61 -3.42
CA GLU A 131 -19.94 -23.49 -2.10
C GLU A 131 -18.52 -24.08 -2.12
N LEU A 132 -17.57 -23.34 -1.53
CA LEU A 132 -16.16 -23.71 -1.37
C LEU A 132 -15.79 -23.64 0.12
N ASN A 133 -14.81 -24.43 0.55
CA ASN A 133 -14.30 -24.37 1.92
C ASN A 133 -13.28 -23.21 2.05
N LEU A 134 -13.59 -22.18 2.84
CA LEU A 134 -12.73 -20.99 2.95
C LEU A 134 -11.33 -21.34 3.46
N ASN A 135 -11.21 -22.18 4.50
CA ASN A 135 -9.93 -22.57 5.08
C ASN A 135 -9.03 -23.22 4.02
N PHE A 136 -9.60 -24.14 3.24
CA PHE A 136 -8.89 -24.85 2.17
C PHE A 136 -8.47 -23.90 1.05
N GLU A 137 -9.35 -23.02 0.60
CA GLU A 137 -9.05 -22.06 -0.47
C GLU A 137 -7.94 -21.07 -0.07
N LEU A 138 -7.91 -20.63 1.18
CA LEU A 138 -6.81 -19.81 1.72
C LEU A 138 -5.49 -20.59 1.77
N ALA A 139 -5.51 -21.81 2.31
CA ALA A 139 -4.32 -22.68 2.39
C ALA A 139 -3.77 -23.00 0.99
N LYS A 140 -4.64 -23.44 0.09
CA LYS A 140 -4.33 -23.78 -1.31
C LYS A 140 -3.68 -22.61 -2.05
N SER A 141 -4.21 -21.41 -1.89
CA SER A 141 -3.67 -20.21 -2.54
C SER A 141 -2.30 -19.84 -1.98
N ARG A 142 -2.14 -19.89 -0.65
CA ARG A 142 -0.85 -19.58 0.00
C ARG A 142 0.24 -20.61 -0.30
N VAL A 143 -0.07 -21.90 -0.30
CA VAL A 143 0.87 -22.97 -0.65
C VAL A 143 1.33 -22.84 -2.11
N ALA A 144 0.40 -22.62 -3.04
CA ALA A 144 0.74 -22.36 -4.44
C ALA A 144 1.62 -21.12 -4.62
N ARG A 145 1.33 -20.03 -3.88
CA ARG A 145 2.17 -18.83 -3.84
C ARG A 145 3.60 -19.15 -3.40
N ASN A 146 3.77 -19.88 -2.30
CA ASN A 146 5.10 -20.28 -1.82
C ASN A 146 5.87 -21.13 -2.84
N ARG A 147 5.20 -22.06 -3.52
CA ARG A 147 5.78 -22.87 -4.59
C ARG A 147 6.29 -22.00 -5.75
N ASN A 148 5.47 -21.03 -6.16
CA ASN A 148 5.83 -20.08 -7.22
C ASN A 148 7.00 -19.18 -6.81
N ARG A 149 7.02 -18.68 -5.57
CA ARG A 149 8.14 -17.89 -5.02
C ARG A 149 9.43 -18.71 -4.97
N LEU A 150 9.39 -19.93 -4.45
CA LEU A 150 10.56 -20.81 -4.40
C LEU A 150 11.09 -21.12 -5.80
N SER A 151 10.21 -21.40 -6.76
CA SER A 151 10.58 -21.61 -8.16
C SER A 151 11.24 -20.38 -8.77
N LYS A 152 10.69 -19.18 -8.53
CA LYS A 152 11.29 -17.90 -8.94
C LYS A 152 12.70 -17.74 -8.36
N PHE A 153 12.88 -17.96 -7.06
CA PHE A 153 14.17 -17.74 -6.38
C PHE A 153 15.22 -18.78 -6.74
N SER A 154 14.82 -20.03 -6.99
CA SER A 154 15.75 -21.10 -7.36
C SER A 154 16.50 -20.79 -8.67
N LYS A 155 15.94 -19.94 -9.55
CA LYS A 155 16.62 -19.44 -10.76
C LYS A 155 17.88 -18.61 -10.45
N ASP A 156 18.00 -18.07 -9.25
CA ASP A 156 19.18 -17.32 -8.78
C ASP A 156 20.25 -18.22 -8.13
N ASN A 157 20.16 -19.55 -8.31
CA ASN A 157 20.94 -20.55 -7.58
C ASN A 157 20.76 -20.50 -6.05
N TYR A 158 19.63 -19.96 -5.60
CA TYR A 158 19.24 -20.00 -4.21
C TYR A 158 18.72 -21.39 -3.84
N SER A 159 19.03 -21.83 -2.63
CA SER A 159 18.46 -23.03 -2.02
C SER A 159 17.98 -22.68 -0.62
N PRO A 160 16.71 -22.97 -0.27
CA PRO A 160 16.19 -22.62 1.04
C PRO A 160 16.90 -23.39 2.15
N SER A 161 17.03 -22.73 3.30
CA SER A 161 17.47 -23.33 4.55
C SER A 161 16.62 -24.54 4.95
N ARG A 162 17.15 -25.38 5.83
CA ARG A 162 16.44 -26.57 6.33
C ARG A 162 15.12 -26.20 7.01
N GLU A 163 15.10 -25.10 7.74
CA GLU A 163 13.91 -24.61 8.43
C GLU A 163 12.82 -24.23 7.41
N VAL A 164 13.14 -23.38 6.43
CA VAL A 164 12.20 -22.97 5.37
C VAL A 164 11.65 -24.20 4.64
N LYS A 165 12.52 -25.13 4.23
CA LYS A 165 12.09 -26.39 3.58
C LYS A 165 11.11 -27.18 4.42
N SER A 166 11.31 -27.24 5.73
CA SER A 166 10.43 -27.99 6.64
C SER A 166 9.03 -27.37 6.72
N PHE A 167 8.94 -26.04 6.84
CA PHE A 167 7.65 -25.34 6.80
C PHE A 167 6.92 -25.55 5.47
N LEU A 168 7.63 -25.42 4.34
CA LEU A 168 7.03 -25.61 3.02
C LEU A 168 6.51 -27.04 2.83
N ASN A 169 7.31 -28.05 3.18
CA ASN A 169 6.89 -29.45 3.06
C ASN A 169 5.68 -29.77 3.95
N LEU A 170 5.68 -29.34 5.21
CA LEU A 170 4.53 -29.55 6.10
C LEU A 170 3.27 -28.87 5.56
N SER A 171 3.40 -27.67 4.98
CA SER A 171 2.25 -26.98 4.39
C SER A 171 1.63 -27.73 3.22
N GLU A 172 2.46 -28.37 2.38
CA GLU A 172 2.03 -29.22 1.26
C GLU A 172 1.37 -30.51 1.78
N GLU A 173 2.02 -31.22 2.72
CA GLU A 173 1.51 -32.47 3.30
C GLU A 173 0.11 -32.28 3.94
N PHE A 174 -0.06 -31.23 4.75
CA PHE A 174 -1.36 -30.92 5.35
C PHE A 174 -2.42 -30.50 4.32
N LEU A 175 -2.03 -29.86 3.21
CA LEU A 175 -2.96 -29.50 2.14
C LEU A 175 -3.45 -30.75 1.41
N GLU A 176 -2.55 -31.67 1.07
CA GLU A 176 -2.90 -32.96 0.44
C GLU A 176 -3.82 -33.78 1.35
N ASP A 177 -3.55 -33.80 2.66
CA ASP A 177 -4.41 -34.51 3.61
C ASP A 177 -5.77 -33.84 3.79
N ALA A 178 -5.83 -32.51 3.69
CA ALA A 178 -7.10 -31.77 3.69
C ALA A 178 -7.94 -32.12 2.44
N GLU A 179 -7.32 -32.19 1.27
CA GLU A 179 -7.98 -32.58 0.01
C GLU A 179 -8.54 -34.01 0.09
N LYS A 180 -7.76 -34.96 0.63
CA LYS A 180 -8.24 -36.34 0.89
C LYS A 180 -9.39 -36.41 1.91
N ALA A 181 -9.59 -35.36 2.70
CA ALA A 181 -10.64 -35.27 3.70
C ALA A 181 -11.90 -34.52 3.22
N GLU A 182 -12.07 -34.28 1.91
CA GLU A 182 -13.18 -33.49 1.34
C GLU A 182 -14.59 -33.91 1.80
N LEU A 183 -14.78 -35.20 2.12
CA LEU A 183 -16.06 -35.73 2.60
C LEU A 183 -16.32 -35.46 4.10
N ASN A 184 -15.32 -34.98 4.85
CA ASN A 184 -15.42 -34.60 6.25
C ASN A 184 -14.99 -33.14 6.43
N ILE A 185 -15.97 -32.23 6.36
CA ILE A 185 -15.77 -30.78 6.36
C ILE A 185 -15.00 -30.28 7.59
N GLU A 186 -15.27 -30.83 8.78
CA GLU A 186 -14.55 -30.45 10.00
C GLU A 186 -13.08 -30.84 9.92
N LYS A 187 -12.80 -32.09 9.52
CA LYS A 187 -11.43 -32.59 9.34
C LYS A 187 -10.68 -31.82 8.26
N MET A 188 -11.32 -31.55 7.12
CA MET A 188 -10.77 -30.73 6.04
C MET A 188 -10.43 -29.33 6.54
N GLY A 189 -11.32 -28.68 7.30
CA GLY A 189 -11.09 -27.37 7.88
C GLY A 189 -9.91 -27.34 8.86
N MET A 190 -9.77 -28.37 9.71
CA MET A 190 -8.65 -28.51 10.65
C MET A 190 -7.30 -28.66 9.93
N LEU A 191 -7.22 -29.57 8.96
CA LEU A 191 -6.00 -29.82 8.19
C LEU A 191 -5.64 -28.61 7.31
N SER A 192 -6.63 -27.95 6.73
CA SER A 192 -6.43 -26.71 5.96
C SER A 192 -5.87 -25.59 6.83
N GLN A 193 -6.36 -25.44 8.07
CA GLN A 193 -5.81 -24.46 9.01
C GLN A 193 -4.35 -24.77 9.37
N GLN A 194 -4.01 -26.05 9.57
CA GLN A 194 -2.62 -26.47 9.81
C GLN A 194 -1.72 -26.18 8.60
N SER A 195 -2.19 -26.53 7.39
CA SER A 195 -1.50 -26.19 6.14
C SER A 195 -1.27 -24.68 6.04
N LEU A 196 -2.31 -23.87 6.25
CA LEU A 196 -2.22 -22.41 6.21
C LEU A 196 -1.23 -21.87 7.24
N TYR A 197 -1.22 -22.37 8.48
CA TYR A 197 -0.24 -21.99 9.50
C TYR A 197 1.20 -22.20 9.01
N TYR A 198 1.52 -23.40 8.51
CA TYR A 198 2.86 -23.69 8.02
C TYR A 198 3.17 -22.90 6.73
N ALA A 199 2.19 -22.65 5.88
CA ALA A 199 2.36 -21.88 4.65
C ALA A 199 2.61 -20.39 4.92
N MET A 200 1.96 -19.79 5.93
CA MET A 200 2.19 -18.40 6.32
C MET A 200 3.61 -18.21 6.85
N TRP A 201 4.02 -19.02 7.83
CA TRP A 201 5.39 -19.02 8.37
C TRP A 201 6.44 -19.35 7.32
N GLY A 202 6.20 -20.38 6.50
CA GLY A 202 7.09 -20.78 5.42
C GLY A 202 7.26 -19.67 4.38
N GLY A 203 6.20 -18.92 4.08
CA GLY A 203 6.22 -17.82 3.13
C GLY A 203 7.09 -16.65 3.59
N GLU A 204 6.88 -16.15 4.81
CA GLU A 204 7.73 -15.05 5.33
C GLU A 204 9.19 -15.47 5.47
N LYS A 205 9.44 -16.67 6.01
CA LYS A 205 10.81 -17.18 6.17
C LYS A 205 11.49 -17.38 4.82
N LEU A 206 10.77 -17.84 3.79
CA LEU A 206 11.29 -17.99 2.43
C LEU A 206 11.76 -16.65 1.85
N GLU A 207 10.97 -15.58 2.02
CA GLU A 207 11.32 -14.24 1.54
C GLU A 207 12.55 -13.70 2.28
N LEU A 208 12.59 -13.83 3.61
CA LEU A 208 13.72 -13.35 4.42
C LEU A 208 15.01 -14.13 4.17
N ASP A 209 14.93 -15.45 4.03
CA ASP A 209 16.08 -16.32 3.72
C ASP A 209 16.66 -15.99 2.33
N TYR A 210 15.79 -15.78 1.33
CA TYR A 210 16.21 -15.32 0.01
C TYR A 210 16.77 -13.89 0.03
N ALA A 211 16.16 -12.97 0.77
CA ALA A 211 16.66 -11.60 0.92
C ALA A 211 18.07 -11.57 1.52
N LYS A 212 18.32 -12.35 2.58
CA LYS A 212 19.65 -12.50 3.18
C LYS A 212 20.67 -13.07 2.19
N PHE A 213 20.28 -14.07 1.39
CA PHE A 213 21.11 -14.59 0.30
C PHE A 213 21.48 -13.49 -0.71
N LYS A 214 20.52 -12.66 -1.13
CA LYS A 214 20.75 -11.56 -2.08
C LYS A 214 21.65 -10.48 -1.50
N ILE A 215 21.43 -10.10 -0.24
CA ILE A 215 22.23 -9.10 0.48
C ILE A 215 23.69 -9.57 0.58
N LYS A 216 23.92 -10.82 1.01
CA LYS A 216 25.27 -11.38 1.08
C LYS A 216 25.98 -11.41 -0.27
N LYS A 217 25.24 -11.61 -1.36
CA LYS A 217 25.78 -11.61 -2.73
C LYS A 217 26.06 -10.19 -3.24
N ALA A 218 25.24 -9.21 -2.87
CA ALA A 218 25.36 -7.82 -3.31
C ALA A 218 26.39 -7.02 -2.50
N GLY A 219 26.59 -7.36 -1.23
CA GLY A 219 27.46 -6.64 -0.31
C GLY A 219 26.84 -5.36 0.25
N PHE A 220 27.65 -4.55 0.93
CA PHE A 220 27.23 -3.28 1.51
C PHE A 220 26.82 -2.24 0.44
N ARG A 221 25.70 -1.57 0.67
CA ARG A 221 25.14 -0.47 -0.12
C ARG A 221 25.33 0.87 0.62
N PRO A 222 26.42 1.62 0.37
CA PRO A 222 26.67 2.90 1.06
C PRO A 222 25.64 3.99 0.71
N GLU A 223 25.06 3.91 -0.49
CA GLU A 223 24.08 4.88 -0.99
C GLU A 223 22.63 4.58 -0.59
N PHE A 224 22.37 3.52 0.20
CA PHE A 224 21.02 3.21 0.67
C PHE A 224 20.61 4.17 1.79
N PHE A 225 19.47 4.81 1.62
CA PHE A 225 18.93 5.74 2.59
C PHE A 225 18.17 4.99 3.69
N ILE A 226 18.60 5.26 4.92
CA ILE A 226 17.88 4.90 6.13
C ILE A 226 17.53 6.22 6.78
N GLY A 227 16.25 6.52 6.84
CA GLY A 227 15.81 7.80 7.35
C GLY A 227 14.60 7.75 8.25
N CYS A 228 14.22 8.93 8.70
CA CYS A 228 13.06 9.14 9.53
C CYS A 228 12.53 10.57 9.32
N ASP A 229 11.26 10.76 9.62
CA ASP A 229 10.71 12.10 9.71
C ASP A 229 11.37 12.91 10.84
N ALA A 230 11.68 14.18 10.56
CA ALA A 230 12.44 15.06 11.44
C ALA A 230 11.58 15.88 12.43
N ARG A 231 10.25 15.68 12.50
CA ARG A 231 9.36 16.39 13.46
C ARG A 231 9.77 16.19 14.92
N GLY A 232 10.51 15.11 15.22
CA GLY A 232 11.14 14.90 16.52
C GLY A 232 11.91 16.14 17.00
N TYR A 233 12.52 16.91 16.10
CA TYR A 233 13.22 18.16 16.42
C TYR A 233 12.36 19.17 17.19
N TYR A 234 11.06 19.25 16.90
CA TYR A 234 10.13 20.17 17.57
C TYR A 234 9.47 19.57 18.80
N GLN A 235 9.61 18.26 19.00
CA GLN A 235 8.86 17.47 19.99
C GLN A 235 9.71 17.10 21.22
N MET A 236 11.03 17.29 21.14
CA MET A 236 11.97 17.03 22.21
C MET A 236 13.10 18.07 22.22
N ASP A 237 14.03 17.95 23.16
CA ASP A 237 15.22 18.80 23.18
C ASP A 237 16.01 18.66 21.85
N PRO A 238 16.27 19.78 21.12
CA PRO A 238 16.91 19.73 19.81
C PRO A 238 18.30 19.09 19.79
N GLU A 239 19.10 19.25 20.85
CA GLU A 239 20.44 18.62 20.91
C GLU A 239 20.34 17.11 21.11
N THR A 240 19.41 16.68 21.97
CA THR A 240 19.10 15.27 22.17
C THR A 240 18.56 14.63 20.90
N PHE A 241 17.64 15.30 20.20
CA PHE A 241 17.17 14.88 18.87
C PHE A 241 18.33 14.73 17.90
N MET A 242 19.14 15.78 17.69
CA MET A 242 20.21 15.75 16.69
C MET A 242 21.24 14.65 17.00
N ARG A 243 21.57 14.42 18.28
CA ARG A 243 22.48 13.34 18.67
C ARG A 243 21.90 11.96 18.33
N LEU A 244 20.67 11.67 18.75
CA LEU A 244 20.06 10.34 18.56
C LEU A 244 19.66 10.08 17.11
N PHE A 245 19.19 11.10 16.40
CA PHE A 245 18.77 11.00 15.01
C PHE A 245 19.97 10.72 14.09
N THR A 246 21.04 11.49 14.22
CA THR A 246 22.22 11.36 13.33
C THR A 246 23.11 10.15 13.62
N GLU A 247 22.86 9.45 14.73
CA GLU A 247 23.55 8.20 15.07
C GLU A 247 23.08 7.02 14.20
N ILE A 248 21.81 7.03 13.76
CA ILE A 248 21.21 5.90 13.00
C ILE A 248 20.65 6.27 11.63
N PHE A 249 20.49 7.56 11.31
CA PHE A 249 19.92 8.01 10.04
C PHE A 249 20.93 8.77 9.19
N ASN A 250 20.87 8.54 7.87
CA ASN A 250 21.58 9.32 6.84
C ASN A 250 20.61 10.09 5.92
N TYR A 251 19.31 9.89 6.10
CA TYR A 251 18.24 10.53 5.35
C TYR A 251 17.18 11.10 6.30
N ALA A 252 16.57 12.22 5.95
CA ALA A 252 15.56 12.86 6.77
C ALA A 252 14.48 13.49 5.92
N THR A 253 13.28 13.50 6.47
CA THR A 253 12.12 14.12 5.84
C THR A 253 11.65 15.31 6.66
N ILE A 254 11.50 16.47 6.02
CA ILE A 254 10.93 17.67 6.65
C ILE A 254 9.51 17.88 6.12
N THR A 255 8.58 18.11 7.04
CA THR A 255 7.16 18.23 6.72
C THR A 255 6.70 19.68 6.50
N TYR A 256 5.95 19.89 5.41
CA TYR A 256 5.42 21.17 4.92
C TYR A 256 3.89 21.17 4.86
N TYR A 257 3.22 20.53 5.84
CA TYR A 257 1.76 20.54 5.90
C TYR A 257 1.23 21.97 6.01
N LEU A 258 0.29 22.32 5.12
CA LEU A 258 -0.32 23.64 5.09
C LEU A 258 -1.00 23.93 6.43
N GLU A 259 -1.78 22.97 6.92
CA GLU A 259 -2.29 22.86 8.30
C GLU A 259 -1.78 21.58 8.94
N SER A 260 -1.24 21.67 10.16
CA SER A 260 -0.69 20.53 10.90
C SER A 260 -1.52 20.17 12.14
N GLY A 261 -2.00 21.18 12.86
CA GLY A 261 -2.71 21.03 14.13
C GLY A 261 -1.88 20.47 15.29
N THR A 262 -0.63 20.08 15.07
CA THR A 262 0.26 19.47 16.08
C THR A 262 1.61 20.18 16.21
N TYR A 263 2.02 20.94 15.20
CA TYR A 263 3.18 21.83 15.17
C TYR A 263 2.88 22.99 14.21
N GLU A 264 3.83 23.91 14.02
CA GLU A 264 3.62 25.13 13.23
C GLU A 264 3.18 24.83 11.78
N ASP A 265 2.07 25.43 11.38
CA ASP A 265 1.48 25.36 10.03
C ASP A 265 2.45 25.95 8.99
N PHE A 266 2.55 25.32 7.82
CA PHE A 266 3.44 25.85 6.77
C PHE A 266 2.81 27.03 6.01
N GLU A 267 1.51 26.97 5.72
CA GLU A 267 0.79 28.00 4.94
C GLU A 267 -0.63 28.16 5.52
N PRO A 268 -0.77 28.70 6.75
CA PRO A 268 -2.07 28.82 7.42
C PRO A 268 -3.04 29.79 6.71
N GLN A 269 -2.50 30.69 5.89
CA GLN A 269 -3.27 31.54 4.98
C GLN A 269 -2.62 31.47 3.60
N GLU A 270 -3.43 31.51 2.55
CA GLU A 270 -2.93 31.53 1.18
C GLU A 270 -1.85 32.60 1.01
N ASP A 271 -0.71 32.20 0.45
CA ASP A 271 0.46 33.06 0.22
C ASP A 271 1.20 33.56 1.48
N LYS A 272 0.95 32.97 2.65
CA LYS A 272 1.65 33.25 3.90
C LYS A 272 2.47 32.05 4.37
N LYS A 273 3.48 31.69 3.57
CA LYS A 273 4.38 30.57 3.83
C LYS A 273 5.34 30.84 4.98
N GLN A 274 5.60 29.83 5.81
CA GLN A 274 6.43 29.90 7.01
C GLN A 274 7.65 28.97 6.89
N PHE A 275 8.76 29.52 6.39
CA PHE A 275 10.00 28.77 6.17
C PHE A 275 10.92 28.69 7.39
N GLU A 276 10.84 29.64 8.33
CA GLU A 276 11.86 29.86 9.36
C GLU A 276 12.19 28.60 10.21
N THR A 277 11.17 27.93 10.74
CA THR A 277 11.36 26.73 11.57
C THR A 277 11.92 25.55 10.77
N ARG A 278 11.45 25.37 9.54
CA ARG A 278 11.90 24.32 8.62
C ARG A 278 13.32 24.57 8.13
N ASP A 279 13.69 25.82 7.88
CA ASP A 279 15.05 26.23 7.51
C ASP A 279 16.06 25.94 8.64
N LEU A 280 15.65 26.12 9.89
CA LEU A 280 16.49 25.78 11.04
C LEU A 280 16.80 24.28 11.09
N VAL A 281 15.78 23.43 10.96
CA VAL A 281 15.95 21.97 10.95
C VAL A 281 16.76 21.53 9.74
N PHE A 282 16.42 22.06 8.56
CA PHE A 282 17.13 21.82 7.32
C PHE A 282 18.63 22.09 7.47
N LYS A 283 19.00 23.29 7.92
CA LYS A 283 20.41 23.67 8.11
C LYS A 283 21.14 22.73 9.07
N ARG A 284 20.53 22.39 10.20
CA ARG A 284 21.14 21.49 11.20
C ARG A 284 21.35 20.08 10.68
N LEU A 285 20.40 19.55 9.90
CA LEU A 285 20.54 18.26 9.23
C LEU A 285 21.67 18.29 8.18
N LYS A 286 21.74 19.35 7.37
CA LYS A 286 22.83 19.53 6.38
C LYS A 286 24.20 19.66 7.05
N ASP A 287 24.31 20.38 8.16
CA ASP A 287 25.55 20.51 8.96
C ASP A 287 26.06 19.15 9.50
N LYS A 288 25.18 18.14 9.55
CA LYS A 288 25.48 16.76 9.94
C LYS A 288 25.59 15.80 8.75
N ASN A 289 25.63 16.32 7.53
CA ASN A 289 25.67 15.56 6.28
C ASN A 289 24.48 14.60 6.10
N ILE A 290 23.31 14.97 6.64
CA ILE A 290 22.07 14.24 6.37
C ILE A 290 21.50 14.70 5.03
N THR A 291 21.12 13.73 4.20
CA THR A 291 20.36 13.99 2.97
C THR A 291 18.91 14.29 3.35
N VAL A 292 18.31 15.31 2.72
CA VAL A 292 16.98 15.80 3.12
C VAL A 292 16.01 15.78 1.95
N GLU A 293 14.80 15.29 2.20
CA GLU A 293 13.63 15.49 1.35
C GLU A 293 12.57 16.36 2.02
N GLY A 294 11.78 17.05 1.20
CA GLY A 294 10.62 17.81 1.65
C GLY A 294 9.32 17.09 1.28
N ARG A 295 8.33 17.11 2.18
CA ARG A 295 7.00 16.56 1.89
C ARG A 295 5.84 17.32 2.53
N PRO A 296 4.64 17.28 1.93
CA PRO A 296 4.33 17.19 0.51
C PRO A 296 4.09 18.59 -0.09
N LEU A 297 4.20 18.74 -1.40
CA LEU A 297 3.85 19.98 -2.11
C LEU A 297 2.34 20.08 -2.40
N TYR A 298 1.66 18.94 -2.59
CA TYR A 298 0.21 18.89 -2.76
C TYR A 298 -0.38 17.64 -2.08
N TRP A 299 -1.18 17.85 -1.05
CA TRP A 299 -1.90 16.78 -0.35
C TRP A 299 -3.28 17.24 0.09
N PRO A 300 -4.32 17.02 -0.73
CA PRO A 300 -5.68 17.45 -0.42
C PRO A 300 -6.39 16.44 0.51
N TYR A 301 -5.83 16.19 1.69
CA TYR A 301 -6.41 15.34 2.74
C TYR A 301 -7.04 16.14 3.88
N LYS A 302 -8.06 15.55 4.52
CA LYS A 302 -8.94 16.22 5.47
C LYS A 302 -8.22 17.08 6.51
N THR A 303 -7.19 16.53 7.15
CA THR A 303 -6.51 17.15 8.31
C THR A 303 -5.49 18.21 7.95
N VAL A 304 -5.12 18.33 6.67
CA VAL A 304 -4.03 19.22 6.23
C VAL A 304 -4.43 20.22 5.15
N THR A 305 -5.66 20.13 4.65
CA THR A 305 -6.17 20.99 3.56
C THR A 305 -6.90 22.19 4.14
N PRO A 306 -6.41 23.42 4.03
CA PRO A 306 -7.12 24.58 4.54
C PRO A 306 -8.43 24.84 3.80
N ASP A 307 -9.39 25.49 4.44
CA ASP A 307 -10.69 25.82 3.84
C ASP A 307 -10.54 26.65 2.56
N TRP A 308 -9.56 27.55 2.50
CA TRP A 308 -9.29 28.35 1.31
C TRP A 308 -8.84 27.50 0.11
N LEU A 309 -8.20 26.34 0.33
CA LEU A 309 -7.81 25.40 -0.72
C LEU A 309 -8.96 24.46 -1.09
N ARG A 310 -9.71 23.96 -0.09
CA ARG A 310 -10.88 23.07 -0.31
C ARG A 310 -11.92 23.69 -1.24
N ASN A 311 -12.08 25.01 -1.19
CA ASN A 311 -13.11 25.73 -1.93
C ASN A 311 -12.66 26.24 -3.31
N LYS A 312 -11.42 25.95 -3.75
CA LYS A 312 -10.93 26.36 -5.07
C LYS A 312 -11.55 25.52 -6.19
N SER A 313 -11.82 26.18 -7.31
CA SER A 313 -12.07 25.51 -8.58
C SER A 313 -10.80 24.84 -9.11
N TYR A 314 -10.96 23.94 -10.08
CA TYR A 314 -9.84 23.27 -10.73
C TYR A 314 -8.80 24.24 -11.31
N ASP A 315 -9.24 25.31 -11.99
CA ASP A 315 -8.32 26.32 -12.56
C ASP A 315 -7.57 27.11 -11.47
N GLU A 316 -8.21 27.36 -10.33
CA GLU A 316 -7.58 28.00 -9.18
C GLU A 316 -6.59 27.07 -8.49
N ILE A 317 -6.86 25.76 -8.45
CA ILE A 317 -5.92 24.75 -7.96
C ILE A 317 -4.68 24.69 -8.84
N LEU A 318 -4.81 24.70 -10.17
CA LEU A 318 -3.66 24.71 -11.08
C LEU A 318 -2.76 25.94 -10.83
N LYS A 319 -3.36 27.13 -10.72
CA LYS A 319 -2.63 28.37 -10.41
C LYS A 319 -1.94 28.31 -9.05
N TYR A 320 -2.61 27.79 -8.04
CA TYR A 320 -2.04 27.62 -6.71
C TYR A 320 -0.85 26.66 -6.74
N VAL A 321 -1.01 25.48 -7.35
CA VAL A 321 0.04 24.46 -7.45
C VAL A 321 1.26 25.00 -8.19
N GLU A 322 1.07 25.66 -9.34
CA GLU A 322 2.17 26.30 -10.09
C GLU A 322 2.95 27.28 -9.21
N LYS A 323 2.24 28.19 -8.54
CA LYS A 323 2.87 29.19 -7.67
C LYS A 323 3.56 28.56 -6.46
N HIS A 324 2.86 27.67 -5.75
CA HIS A 324 3.34 27.04 -4.53
C HIS A 324 4.57 26.17 -4.81
N VAL A 325 4.53 25.30 -5.81
CA VAL A 325 5.67 24.43 -6.18
C VAL A 325 6.88 25.29 -6.55
N LYS A 326 6.71 26.32 -7.38
CA LYS A 326 7.81 27.21 -7.78
C LYS A 326 8.45 27.93 -6.59
N GLU A 327 7.65 28.47 -5.68
CA GLU A 327 8.15 29.18 -4.49
C GLU A 327 8.89 28.22 -3.54
N VAL A 328 8.30 27.06 -3.23
CA VAL A 328 8.84 26.13 -2.23
C VAL A 328 10.07 25.39 -2.75
N VAL A 329 10.03 24.89 -3.99
CA VAL A 329 11.20 24.24 -4.61
C VAL A 329 12.32 25.25 -4.82
N GLY A 330 12.00 26.47 -5.26
CA GLY A 330 12.96 27.53 -5.51
C GLY A 330 13.69 28.01 -4.24
N HIS A 331 13.04 27.97 -3.08
CA HIS A 331 13.61 28.41 -1.81
C HIS A 331 14.85 27.60 -1.39
N TYR A 332 14.83 26.27 -1.58
CA TYR A 332 15.92 25.38 -1.16
C TYR A 332 16.98 25.13 -2.24
N GLY A 333 16.66 25.40 -3.51
CA GLY A 333 17.57 25.19 -4.64
C GLY A 333 18.08 23.75 -4.70
N ASP A 334 19.37 23.57 -5.00
CA ASP A 334 20.01 22.27 -5.22
C ASP A 334 20.24 21.42 -3.95
N GLN A 335 19.85 21.92 -2.79
CA GLN A 335 20.24 21.30 -1.52
C GLN A 335 19.22 20.26 -1.01
N MET A 336 18.00 20.26 -1.57
CA MET A 336 16.99 19.23 -1.33
C MET A 336 17.21 18.08 -2.31
N TYR A 337 17.25 16.85 -1.79
CA TYR A 337 17.41 15.66 -2.64
C TYR A 337 16.12 15.38 -3.44
N ALA A 338 14.98 15.38 -2.76
CA ALA A 338 13.68 15.12 -3.35
C ALA A 338 12.59 16.02 -2.78
N TRP A 339 11.53 16.21 -3.56
CA TRP A 339 10.24 16.68 -3.10
C TRP A 339 9.17 15.63 -3.38
N GLU A 340 8.37 15.35 -2.36
CA GLU A 340 7.10 14.66 -2.53
C GLU A 340 6.11 15.61 -3.22
N ILE A 341 5.95 15.43 -4.53
CA ILE A 341 5.19 16.33 -5.41
C ILE A 341 3.70 16.25 -5.09
N VAL A 342 3.20 15.03 -4.99
CA VAL A 342 1.84 14.76 -4.53
C VAL A 342 1.87 13.63 -3.50
N ASN A 343 0.98 13.74 -2.51
CA ASN A 343 0.73 12.68 -1.55
C ASN A 343 -0.69 12.13 -1.72
N GLU A 344 -0.82 10.81 -1.69
CA GLU A 344 -2.10 10.09 -1.59
C GLU A 344 -3.14 10.44 -2.67
N SER A 345 -2.68 10.96 -3.81
CA SER A 345 -3.52 11.48 -4.88
C SER A 345 -4.07 10.38 -5.81
N HIS A 346 -3.97 9.11 -5.42
CA HIS A 346 -4.60 7.97 -6.12
C HIS A 346 -6.11 7.88 -5.84
N ASP A 347 -6.79 9.03 -5.82
CA ASP A 347 -8.19 9.27 -5.45
C ASP A 347 -8.53 9.11 -3.96
N TRP A 348 -7.61 8.63 -3.11
CA TRP A 348 -7.84 8.51 -1.66
C TRP A 348 -7.93 9.88 -0.98
N ALA A 349 -6.91 10.73 -1.09
CA ALA A 349 -6.96 12.11 -0.60
C ALA A 349 -7.55 13.01 -1.69
N ASN A 350 -8.83 13.35 -1.61
CA ASN A 350 -9.51 14.16 -2.62
C ASN A 350 -10.52 15.15 -2.03
N GLU A 351 -10.11 15.92 -1.02
CA GLU A 351 -10.91 17.01 -0.45
C GLU A 351 -11.27 18.10 -1.47
N THR A 352 -10.47 18.24 -2.53
CA THR A 352 -10.68 19.15 -3.66
C THR A 352 -11.62 18.58 -4.74
N LYS A 353 -12.08 17.33 -4.60
CA LYS A 353 -13.10 16.67 -5.45
C LYS A 353 -12.77 16.68 -6.94
N LEU A 354 -11.49 16.58 -7.27
CA LEU A 354 -11.02 16.51 -8.65
C LEU A 354 -11.36 15.16 -9.28
N THR A 355 -11.56 15.11 -10.60
CA THR A 355 -11.68 13.86 -11.34
C THR A 355 -10.31 13.17 -11.50
N PRO A 356 -10.26 11.87 -11.86
CA PRO A 356 -8.99 11.18 -12.10
C PRO A 356 -8.07 11.90 -13.10
N GLU A 357 -8.64 12.40 -14.20
CA GLU A 357 -7.92 13.17 -15.22
C GLU A 357 -7.39 14.49 -14.66
N GLN A 358 -8.19 15.21 -13.88
CA GLN A 358 -7.76 16.46 -13.24
C GLN A 358 -6.63 16.23 -12.24
N ILE A 359 -6.67 15.12 -11.47
CA ILE A 359 -5.60 14.77 -10.54
C ILE A 359 -4.31 14.44 -11.30
N THR A 360 -4.40 13.68 -12.39
CA THR A 360 -3.26 13.41 -13.28
C THR A 360 -2.67 14.71 -13.83
N ASN A 361 -3.50 15.65 -14.27
CA ASN A 361 -3.06 16.96 -14.78
C ASN A 361 -2.41 17.83 -13.70
N VAL A 362 -2.96 17.88 -12.49
CA VAL A 362 -2.34 18.58 -11.35
C VAL A 362 -0.98 17.98 -11.03
N THR A 363 -0.88 16.65 -11.00
CA THR A 363 0.38 15.94 -10.75
C THR A 363 1.41 16.24 -11.84
N LYS A 364 0.98 16.26 -13.10
CA LYS A 364 1.82 16.60 -14.25
C LYS A 364 2.37 18.02 -14.15
N LEU A 365 1.48 18.99 -13.94
CA LEU A 365 1.86 20.40 -13.76
C LEU A 365 2.86 20.56 -12.61
N ALA A 366 2.61 19.92 -11.47
CA ALA A 366 3.50 20.03 -10.32
C ALA A 366 4.89 19.44 -10.60
N CYS A 367 4.98 18.32 -11.34
CA CYS A 367 6.27 17.76 -11.76
C CYS A 367 7.01 18.68 -12.74
N GLU A 368 6.31 19.21 -13.75
CA GLU A 368 6.87 20.12 -14.77
C GLU A 368 7.40 21.39 -14.11
N VAL A 369 6.61 22.03 -13.24
CA VAL A 369 7.02 23.24 -12.51
C VAL A 369 8.19 22.96 -11.57
N ALA A 370 8.21 21.82 -10.88
CA ALA A 370 9.35 21.43 -10.05
C ALA A 370 10.62 21.26 -10.88
N ASN A 371 10.53 20.59 -12.04
CA ASN A 371 11.66 20.40 -12.95
C ASN A 371 12.16 21.71 -13.58
N ASP A 372 11.25 22.60 -13.98
CA ASP A 372 11.58 23.91 -14.53
C ASP A 372 12.21 24.84 -13.48
N THR A 373 11.80 24.69 -12.22
CA THR A 373 12.35 25.46 -11.09
C THR A 373 13.72 24.91 -10.67
N ASN A 374 13.85 23.59 -10.56
CA ASN A 374 15.11 22.92 -10.31
C ASN A 374 15.15 21.51 -10.94
N PRO A 375 15.88 21.30 -12.06
CA PRO A 375 15.92 19.98 -12.71
C PRO A 375 16.72 18.94 -11.91
N LYS A 376 17.49 19.34 -10.90
CA LYS A 376 18.28 18.42 -10.06
C LYS A 376 17.48 17.80 -8.92
N VAL A 377 16.32 18.34 -8.58
CA VAL A 377 15.51 17.78 -7.49
C VAL A 377 14.70 16.58 -7.96
N HIS A 378 14.73 15.50 -7.19
CA HIS A 378 13.91 14.34 -7.47
C HIS A 378 12.43 14.65 -7.20
N ARG A 379 11.58 14.17 -8.10
CA ARG A 379 10.13 14.33 -8.07
C ARG A 379 9.52 13.01 -7.62
N LEU A 380 9.16 12.94 -6.36
CA LEU A 380 8.63 11.74 -5.71
C LEU A 380 7.09 11.77 -5.73
N ILE A 381 6.47 10.66 -6.13
CA ILE A 381 5.01 10.45 -6.02
C ILE A 381 4.75 9.51 -4.85
N ASN A 382 4.11 9.98 -3.79
CA ASN A 382 3.89 9.18 -2.58
C ASN A 382 2.47 8.63 -2.52
N ASN A 383 2.35 7.34 -2.19
CA ASN A 383 1.07 6.64 -2.10
C ASN A 383 0.92 5.92 -0.76
N CYS A 384 -0.24 6.03 -0.14
CA CYS A 384 -0.71 5.17 0.95
C CYS A 384 -1.64 4.05 0.46
N CYS A 385 -2.32 3.38 1.40
CA CYS A 385 -3.35 2.36 1.14
C CYS A 385 -3.00 1.36 0.02
N PRO A 386 -1.83 0.68 0.10
CA PRO A 386 -1.29 -0.11 -1.01
C PRO A 386 -2.26 -1.18 -1.56
N TYR A 387 -3.09 -1.76 -0.70
CA TYR A 387 -4.07 -2.80 -1.06
C TYR A 387 -5.43 -2.26 -1.50
N ALA A 388 -5.60 -0.92 -1.52
CA ALA A 388 -6.74 -0.20 -2.06
C ALA A 388 -8.12 -0.63 -1.50
N GLU A 389 -8.18 -1.02 -0.23
CA GLU A 389 -9.44 -1.39 0.45
C GLU A 389 -10.54 -0.30 0.33
N TYR A 390 -10.14 0.96 0.26
CA TYR A 390 -11.05 2.10 0.09
C TYR A 390 -11.87 2.06 -1.21
N VAL A 391 -11.42 1.30 -2.22
CA VAL A 391 -12.17 1.09 -3.48
C VAL A 391 -13.43 0.27 -3.19
N GLN A 392 -13.32 -0.81 -2.42
CA GLN A 392 -14.49 -1.58 -1.98
C GLN A 392 -15.40 -0.76 -1.06
N LEU A 393 -14.82 0.09 -0.21
CA LEU A 393 -15.57 0.95 0.70
C LEU A 393 -16.16 2.20 0.02
N LYS A 394 -15.81 2.48 -1.25
CA LYS A 394 -16.21 3.68 -1.99
C LYS A 394 -15.90 4.98 -1.22
N LYS A 395 -14.67 5.11 -0.74
CA LYS A 395 -14.20 6.25 0.06
C LYS A 395 -13.09 7.06 -0.63
N TRP A 396 -13.09 8.36 -0.35
CA TRP A 396 -11.96 9.30 -0.53
C TRP A 396 -11.60 9.83 0.86
N GLY A 397 -10.74 9.12 1.58
CA GLY A 397 -10.54 9.38 2.99
C GLY A 397 -11.84 9.11 3.75
N GLU A 398 -12.38 10.16 4.38
CA GLU A 398 -13.66 10.07 5.07
C GLU A 398 -14.88 10.34 4.16
N LEU A 399 -14.67 11.00 3.01
CA LEU A 399 -15.73 11.35 2.07
C LEU A 399 -16.21 10.12 1.28
N GLY A 400 -17.48 10.12 0.88
CA GLY A 400 -17.98 9.14 -0.08
C GLY A 400 -17.50 9.45 -1.49
N ALA A 401 -16.97 8.44 -2.18
CA ALA A 401 -16.54 8.57 -3.56
C ALA A 401 -17.74 8.83 -4.49
N THR A 402 -17.59 9.75 -5.42
CA THR A 402 -18.64 10.07 -6.41
C THR A 402 -18.41 9.41 -7.78
N TYR A 403 -17.26 8.77 -7.96
CA TYR A 403 -16.89 8.00 -9.14
C TYR A 403 -16.09 6.74 -8.73
N PRO A 404 -15.96 5.72 -9.60
CA PRO A 404 -15.09 4.57 -9.34
C PRO A 404 -13.62 4.99 -9.22
N GLN A 405 -13.01 4.74 -8.06
CA GLN A 405 -11.64 5.15 -7.77
C GLN A 405 -10.61 4.22 -8.42
N ARG A 406 -9.41 4.75 -8.66
CA ARG A 406 -8.20 4.00 -9.02
C ARG A 406 -7.57 3.39 -7.77
N THR A 407 -6.84 2.29 -7.93
CA THR A 407 -5.87 1.82 -6.93
C THR A 407 -4.57 2.64 -7.02
N PRO A 408 -3.68 2.61 -6.01
CA PRO A 408 -2.36 3.24 -6.11
C PRO A 408 -1.58 2.76 -7.35
N PHE A 409 -1.64 1.47 -7.66
CA PHE A 409 -0.96 0.93 -8.84
C PHE A 409 -1.54 1.47 -10.15
N GLN A 410 -2.88 1.53 -10.28
CA GLN A 410 -3.54 2.12 -11.44
C GLN A 410 -3.24 3.61 -11.59
N PHE A 411 -3.18 4.36 -10.49
CA PHE A 411 -2.76 5.75 -10.52
C PHE A 411 -1.35 5.91 -11.09
N MET A 412 -0.40 5.08 -10.65
CA MET A 412 0.95 5.09 -11.19
C MET A 412 1.01 4.67 -12.68
N GLU A 413 0.15 3.74 -13.13
CA GLU A 413 -0.01 3.43 -14.56
C GLU A 413 -0.49 4.64 -15.36
N ASP A 414 -1.53 5.34 -14.87
CA ASP A 414 -2.06 6.55 -15.50
C ASP A 414 -1.01 7.67 -15.60
N LEU A 415 -0.19 7.86 -14.57
CA LEU A 415 0.88 8.87 -14.59
C LEU A 415 1.95 8.54 -15.65
N VAL A 416 2.28 7.26 -15.82
CA VAL A 416 3.23 6.83 -16.87
C VAL A 416 2.62 7.01 -18.26
N GLU A 417 1.35 6.64 -18.44
CA GLU A 417 0.63 6.82 -19.72
C GLU A 417 0.48 8.30 -20.10
N ALA A 418 0.26 9.17 -19.12
CA ALA A 418 0.19 10.62 -19.30
C ALA A 418 1.56 11.31 -19.42
N GLU A 419 2.66 10.54 -19.46
CA GLU A 419 4.03 11.03 -19.56
C GLU A 419 4.39 12.04 -18.45
N VAL A 420 3.96 11.77 -17.23
CA VAL A 420 4.33 12.58 -16.07
C VAL A 420 5.80 12.33 -15.71
N ASP A 421 6.57 13.42 -15.66
CA ASP A 421 8.00 13.41 -15.39
C ASP A 421 8.31 13.34 -13.88
N PHE A 422 7.92 12.25 -13.23
CA PHE A 422 8.39 11.92 -11.88
C PHE A 422 9.65 11.05 -11.94
N THR A 423 10.44 11.05 -10.87
CA THR A 423 11.72 10.33 -10.82
C THR A 423 11.77 9.24 -9.78
N VAL A 424 10.91 9.29 -8.75
CA VAL A 424 10.89 8.32 -7.64
C VAL A 424 9.46 7.88 -7.35
N THR A 425 9.27 6.59 -7.11
CA THR A 425 8.00 6.02 -6.64
C THR A 425 8.04 5.84 -5.12
N GLY A 426 7.21 6.58 -4.41
CA GLY A 426 7.02 6.46 -2.96
C GLY A 426 5.86 5.55 -2.61
N GLN A 427 6.06 4.70 -1.61
CA GLN A 427 5.02 3.87 -1.02
C GLN A 427 5.10 3.91 0.50
N GLN A 428 4.07 4.48 1.13
CA GLN A 428 3.85 4.34 2.56
C GLN A 428 3.51 2.89 2.89
N MET A 429 4.08 2.38 3.98
CA MET A 429 3.92 1.01 4.47
C MET A 429 3.93 0.98 6.00
N TYR A 430 3.01 1.72 6.63
CA TYR A 430 2.59 1.41 8.00
C TYR A 430 2.14 -0.06 8.05
N PHE A 431 2.30 -0.75 9.19
CA PHE A 431 1.93 -2.17 9.31
C PHE A 431 0.58 -2.44 8.62
N PRO A 432 0.56 -3.15 7.47
CA PRO A 432 -0.55 -3.06 6.53
C PRO A 432 -1.65 -4.10 6.82
N TYR A 433 -1.64 -4.72 8.01
CA TYR A 433 -2.43 -5.91 8.30
C TYR A 433 -2.22 -7.01 7.24
N ARG A 434 -0.98 -7.14 6.77
CA ARG A 434 -0.47 -8.22 5.90
C ARG A 434 0.89 -8.66 6.37
N ASP A 435 1.22 -9.90 6.04
CA ASP A 435 2.50 -10.51 6.37
C ASP A 435 3.62 -9.93 5.50
N LEU A 436 4.87 -10.27 5.82
CA LEU A 436 6.03 -9.77 5.10
C LEU A 436 6.07 -10.23 3.62
N GLN A 437 5.57 -11.41 3.30
CA GLN A 437 5.54 -11.90 1.91
C GLN A 437 4.56 -11.10 1.06
N ASP A 438 3.33 -10.88 1.55
CA ASP A 438 2.35 -10.09 0.82
C ASP A 438 2.84 -8.64 0.65
N THR A 439 3.46 -8.07 1.69
CA THR A 439 4.09 -6.74 1.64
C THR A 439 5.13 -6.63 0.52
N ILE A 440 6.11 -7.53 0.44
CA ILE A 440 7.16 -7.44 -0.60
C ILE A 440 6.64 -7.76 -1.99
N ILE A 441 5.68 -8.67 -2.13
CA ILE A 441 5.04 -8.98 -3.41
C ILE A 441 4.33 -7.75 -3.97
N LEU A 442 3.65 -6.98 -3.12
CA LEU A 442 3.02 -5.73 -3.53
C LEU A 442 4.06 -4.70 -3.97
N ILE A 443 5.12 -4.51 -3.20
CA ILE A 443 6.19 -3.56 -3.51
C ILE A 443 6.90 -3.96 -4.82
N GLU A 444 7.11 -5.25 -5.09
CA GLU A 444 7.69 -5.75 -6.35
C GLU A 444 6.89 -5.34 -7.60
N ARG A 445 5.59 -5.04 -7.48
CA ARG A 445 4.80 -4.53 -8.61
C ARG A 445 5.34 -3.17 -9.10
N LEU A 446 5.86 -2.35 -8.18
CA LEU A 446 6.34 -1.00 -8.46
C LEU A 446 7.61 -1.01 -9.32
N GLU A 447 8.38 -2.11 -9.33
CA GLU A 447 9.55 -2.29 -10.20
C GLU A 447 9.21 -2.09 -11.68
N LYS A 448 7.96 -2.39 -12.09
CA LYS A 448 7.46 -2.20 -13.46
C LYS A 448 7.63 -0.76 -13.96
N PHE A 449 7.57 0.23 -13.07
CA PHE A 449 7.66 1.64 -13.46
C PHE A 449 9.08 2.10 -13.79
N GLY A 450 10.09 1.24 -13.60
CA GLY A 450 11.46 1.49 -14.06
C GLY A 450 12.16 2.65 -13.35
N ARG A 451 11.69 3.01 -12.16
CA ARG A 451 12.18 4.12 -11.33
C ARG A 451 12.58 3.60 -9.94
N PRO A 452 13.51 4.27 -9.24
CA PRO A 452 13.78 3.96 -7.84
C PRO A 452 12.51 4.02 -6.99
N VAL A 453 12.45 3.10 -6.02
CA VAL A 453 11.37 3.02 -5.05
C VAL A 453 11.89 3.44 -3.67
N GLN A 454 11.08 4.21 -2.96
CA GLN A 454 11.30 4.53 -1.56
C GLN A 454 10.11 4.05 -0.73
N LEU A 455 10.40 3.33 0.35
CA LEU A 455 9.39 3.10 1.39
C LEU A 455 9.38 4.35 2.28
N THR A 456 8.56 5.31 1.89
CA THR A 456 8.57 6.70 2.36
C THR A 456 8.09 6.86 3.80
N GLU A 457 7.22 5.97 4.26
CA GLU A 457 6.64 6.05 5.60
C GLU A 457 6.37 4.63 6.11
N VAL A 458 7.25 4.09 6.94
CA VAL A 458 7.09 2.78 7.56
C VAL A 458 6.99 2.89 9.07
N GLY A 459 6.24 1.98 9.68
CA GLY A 459 6.20 1.89 11.14
C GLY A 459 5.20 0.86 11.65
N ALA A 460 5.44 0.41 12.88
CA ALA A 460 4.57 -0.50 13.62
C ALA A 460 4.54 -0.09 15.09
N SER A 461 3.47 -0.46 15.79
CA SER A 461 3.33 -0.20 17.22
C SER A 461 4.27 -1.08 18.04
N SER A 462 4.76 -0.57 19.16
CA SER A 462 5.40 -1.36 20.22
C SER A 462 4.43 -1.87 21.29
N GLY A 463 3.13 -1.63 21.11
CA GLY A 463 2.09 -2.03 22.05
C GLY A 463 1.93 -1.11 23.26
N PRO A 464 0.97 -1.42 24.14
CA PRO A 464 0.68 -0.59 25.30
C PRO A 464 1.80 -0.67 26.34
N ASN A 465 2.19 0.47 26.90
CA ASN A 465 3.04 0.56 28.08
C ASN A 465 2.25 1.18 29.25
N LYS A 466 2.87 1.27 30.43
CA LYS A 466 2.21 1.83 31.62
C LYS A 466 1.66 3.24 31.36
N ASP A 467 2.43 4.10 30.71
CA ASP A 467 2.05 5.48 30.43
C ASP A 467 0.89 5.55 29.42
N SER A 468 0.95 4.78 28.33
CA SER A 468 -0.09 4.77 27.29
C SER A 468 -1.44 4.28 27.82
N ILE A 469 -1.42 3.33 28.77
CA ILE A 469 -2.63 2.83 29.44
C ILE A 469 -3.19 3.90 30.37
N MET A 470 -2.35 4.49 31.22
CA MET A 470 -2.78 5.49 32.21
C MET A 470 -3.29 6.79 31.56
N THR A 471 -2.73 7.18 30.42
CA THR A 471 -3.14 8.36 29.66
C THR A 471 -4.27 8.07 28.66
N GLY A 472 -4.64 6.81 28.47
CA GLY A 472 -5.64 6.39 27.49
C GLY A 472 -5.20 6.47 26.03
N ARG A 473 -3.92 6.76 25.74
CA ARG A 473 -3.40 6.79 24.35
C ARG A 473 -3.51 5.41 23.68
N LEU A 474 -3.16 4.35 24.40
CA LEU A 474 -3.26 2.97 23.93
C LEU A 474 -3.55 2.02 25.10
N GLY A 475 -4.71 1.36 25.04
CA GLY A 475 -5.14 0.35 26.00
C GLY A 475 -4.67 -1.05 25.66
N LEU A 476 -5.07 -2.03 26.48
CA LEU A 476 -4.81 -3.43 26.22
C LEU A 476 -5.60 -3.91 24.99
N PRO A 477 -5.02 -4.80 24.16
CA PRO A 477 -5.70 -5.32 22.99
C PRO A 477 -6.90 -6.18 23.38
N GLU A 478 -8.02 -5.98 22.69
CA GLU A 478 -9.26 -6.76 22.87
C GLU A 478 -9.45 -7.82 21.77
N GLU A 479 -8.67 -7.73 20.69
CA GLU A 479 -8.66 -8.67 19.57
C GLU A 479 -7.45 -9.63 19.65
N PRO A 480 -7.49 -10.79 18.96
CA PRO A 480 -6.32 -11.61 18.72
C PRO A 480 -5.20 -10.78 18.10
N TYR A 481 -3.96 -11.15 18.42
CA TYR A 481 -2.82 -10.44 17.87
C TYR A 481 -2.78 -10.49 16.35
N ILE A 482 -2.36 -9.38 15.75
CA ILE A 482 -2.43 -9.17 14.32
C ILE A 482 -1.23 -9.76 13.57
N TRP A 483 -0.07 -9.91 14.23
CA TRP A 483 1.16 -10.45 13.64
C TRP A 483 2.12 -10.97 14.72
N HIS A 484 2.39 -12.28 14.69
CA HIS A 484 3.27 -13.09 15.55
C HIS A 484 3.05 -13.05 17.08
N GLY A 485 2.37 -12.04 17.59
CA GLY A 485 2.05 -11.84 19.00
C GLY A 485 1.48 -10.45 19.21
N HIS A 486 0.99 -10.17 20.42
CA HIS A 486 0.57 -8.80 20.73
C HIS A 486 1.79 -7.89 20.66
N TRP A 487 1.64 -6.71 20.06
CA TRP A 487 2.75 -5.77 19.91
C TRP A 487 3.50 -5.56 21.22
N THR A 488 4.81 -5.74 21.14
CA THR A 488 5.80 -5.40 22.15
C THR A 488 6.95 -4.67 21.44
N GLN A 489 7.93 -4.18 22.19
CA GLN A 489 9.14 -3.62 21.56
C GLN A 489 9.90 -4.67 20.73
N GLU A 490 9.89 -5.94 21.15
CA GLU A 490 10.48 -7.06 20.42
C GLU A 490 9.78 -7.28 19.08
N ILE A 491 8.44 -7.37 19.07
CA ILE A 491 7.69 -7.60 17.82
C ILE A 491 7.78 -6.39 16.88
N GLN A 492 7.81 -5.16 17.42
CA GLN A 492 8.09 -3.96 16.64
C GLN A 492 9.45 -4.04 15.94
N ALA A 493 10.48 -4.47 16.67
CA ALA A 493 11.83 -4.60 16.15
C ALA A 493 11.96 -5.75 15.13
N ASP A 494 11.31 -6.89 15.36
CA ASP A 494 11.25 -8.02 14.44
C ASP A 494 10.59 -7.62 13.11
N TRP A 495 9.50 -6.84 13.18
CA TRP A 495 8.82 -6.34 11.98
C TRP A 495 9.71 -5.38 11.20
N MET A 496 10.32 -4.43 11.90
CA MET A 496 11.25 -3.46 11.30
C MET A 496 12.41 -4.19 10.61
N GLU A 497 13.07 -5.12 11.29
CA GLU A 497 14.20 -5.87 10.71
C GLU A 497 13.80 -6.68 9.49
N GLY A 498 12.63 -7.32 9.53
CA GLY A 498 12.08 -8.05 8.40
C GLY A 498 11.85 -7.15 7.18
N LEU A 499 11.13 -6.04 7.37
CA LEU A 499 10.83 -5.09 6.30
C LEU A 499 12.11 -4.46 5.72
N TYR A 500 13.04 -4.02 6.57
CA TYR A 500 14.30 -3.41 6.17
C TYR A 500 15.19 -4.41 5.41
N THR A 501 15.25 -5.66 5.85
CA THR A 501 15.97 -6.73 5.14
C THR A 501 15.38 -6.99 3.75
N LEU A 502 14.05 -7.05 3.63
CA LEU A 502 13.40 -7.22 2.33
C LEU A 502 13.69 -6.05 1.40
N ALA A 503 13.52 -4.82 1.88
CA ALA A 503 13.80 -3.61 1.12
C ALA A 503 15.27 -3.53 0.66
N TYR A 504 16.21 -3.73 1.58
CA TYR A 504 17.65 -3.66 1.31
C TYR A 504 18.12 -4.69 0.29
N SER A 505 17.44 -5.84 0.20
CA SER A 505 17.76 -6.90 -0.77
C SER A 505 17.44 -6.55 -2.23
N LYS A 506 16.66 -5.49 -2.48
CA LYS A 506 16.24 -5.05 -3.82
C LYS A 506 17.04 -3.82 -4.23
N SER A 507 17.82 -3.93 -5.30
CA SER A 507 18.70 -2.84 -5.75
C SER A 507 17.96 -1.59 -6.21
N TRP A 508 16.70 -1.73 -6.63
CA TRP A 508 15.83 -0.64 -7.07
C TRP A 508 15.03 0.02 -5.93
N ILE A 509 15.07 -0.54 -4.71
CA ILE A 509 14.61 0.16 -3.51
C ILE A 509 15.82 0.91 -2.95
N GLU A 510 15.76 2.24 -2.89
CA GLU A 510 16.89 3.08 -2.48
C GLU A 510 16.73 3.63 -1.06
N ALA A 511 15.51 3.69 -0.52
CA ALA A 511 15.26 4.24 0.81
C ALA A 511 14.21 3.48 1.61
N VAL A 512 14.37 3.48 2.94
CA VAL A 512 13.32 3.20 3.92
C VAL A 512 13.29 4.30 4.97
N ASN A 513 12.15 4.95 5.12
CA ASN A 513 11.92 6.05 6.05
C ASN A 513 10.95 5.64 7.16
N TRP A 514 11.43 5.61 8.40
CA TRP A 514 10.58 5.40 9.57
C TRP A 514 9.75 6.65 9.88
N TYR A 515 8.47 6.51 10.19
CA TYR A 515 7.59 7.67 10.28
C TYR A 515 7.63 8.41 11.63
N ASP A 516 7.69 7.67 12.74
CA ASP A 516 7.55 8.23 14.09
C ASP A 516 8.88 8.13 14.85
N PHE A 517 9.43 9.26 15.29
CA PHE A 517 10.67 9.24 16.08
C PHE A 517 10.43 8.98 17.57
N VAL A 518 9.39 9.58 18.16
CA VAL A 518 9.16 9.58 19.62
C VAL A 518 7.69 9.34 19.98
N ASP A 519 7.43 8.40 20.91
CA ASP A 519 6.11 7.82 21.17
C ASP A 519 5.00 8.81 21.57
N PRO A 520 5.22 9.81 22.47
CA PRO A 520 4.14 10.73 22.85
C PRO A 520 3.54 11.55 21.71
N PHE A 521 4.21 11.63 20.57
CA PHE A 521 3.80 12.39 19.40
C PHE A 521 3.63 11.53 18.14
N SER A 522 3.68 10.21 18.29
CA SER A 522 3.62 9.27 17.18
C SER A 522 2.23 9.22 16.54
N TRP A 523 2.15 9.22 15.21
CA TRP A 523 0.93 8.92 14.46
C TRP A 523 0.50 7.47 14.67
N ILE A 524 1.43 6.54 14.53
CA ILE A 524 1.22 5.13 14.87
C ILE A 524 1.35 5.05 16.39
N LYS A 525 0.27 4.71 17.08
CA LYS A 525 0.28 4.62 18.55
C LYS A 525 1.47 3.80 19.06
N GLN A 526 2.35 4.43 19.83
CA GLN A 526 3.57 3.80 20.37
C GLN A 526 4.52 3.28 19.27
N GLY A 527 4.55 3.95 18.11
CA GLY A 527 5.34 3.61 16.94
C GLY A 527 6.70 4.31 16.85
N GLY A 528 7.02 5.15 17.85
CA GLY A 528 8.30 5.82 17.98
C GLY A 528 9.48 4.85 18.12
N LEU A 529 10.68 5.35 17.84
CA LEU A 529 11.95 4.71 18.14
C LEU A 529 12.42 5.03 19.57
N LEU A 530 11.89 6.11 20.14
CA LEU A 530 12.12 6.56 21.51
C LEU A 530 10.82 6.47 22.32
N GLU A 531 10.91 6.05 23.57
CA GLU A 531 9.78 5.94 24.49
C GLU A 531 9.30 7.31 24.98
N SER A 532 10.20 8.29 25.11
CA SER A 532 9.84 9.63 25.55
C SER A 532 10.77 10.73 25.00
N PRO A 533 10.35 12.01 25.09
CA PRO A 533 11.17 13.17 24.73
C PRO A 533 12.47 13.33 25.54
N LYS A 534 12.68 12.54 26.60
CA LYS A 534 13.96 12.52 27.33
C LYS A 534 15.04 11.71 26.61
N GLY A 535 14.68 10.96 25.56
CA GLY A 535 15.63 10.22 24.74
C GLY A 535 15.85 8.77 25.16
N GLU A 536 14.94 8.16 25.93
CA GLU A 536 14.99 6.72 26.20
C GLU A 536 14.76 5.94 24.90
N ILE A 537 15.79 5.22 24.45
CA ILE A 537 15.74 4.40 23.23
C ILE A 537 14.91 3.13 23.45
N LYS A 538 14.18 2.70 22.42
CA LYS A 538 13.47 1.41 22.38
C LYS A 538 14.32 0.36 21.68
N LEU A 539 13.95 -0.92 21.85
CA LEU A 539 14.65 -2.04 21.23
C LEU A 539 14.75 -1.93 19.70
N VAL A 540 13.74 -1.37 19.03
CA VAL A 540 13.77 -1.13 17.58
C VAL A 540 14.92 -0.23 17.15
N TYR A 541 15.29 0.77 17.96
CA TYR A 541 16.43 1.66 17.70
C TYR A 541 17.75 0.87 17.75
N GLU A 542 17.94 0.05 18.79
CA GLU A 542 19.12 -0.79 18.98
C GLU A 542 19.26 -1.84 17.88
N ARG A 543 18.15 -2.46 17.48
CA ARG A 543 18.12 -3.45 16.39
C ARG A 543 18.43 -2.83 15.04
N LEU A 544 17.92 -1.62 14.75
CA LEU A 544 18.27 -0.91 13.52
C LEU A 544 19.76 -0.56 13.48
N MET A 545 20.34 -0.10 14.59
CA MET A 545 21.78 0.14 14.68
C MET A 545 22.59 -1.15 14.46
N THR A 546 22.14 -2.28 15.01
CA THR A 546 22.80 -3.59 14.86
C THR A 546 22.75 -4.06 13.41
N LEU A 547 21.57 -4.00 12.78
CA LEU A 547 21.36 -4.37 11.38
C LEU A 547 22.26 -3.55 10.44
N GLN A 548 22.38 -2.24 10.68
CA GLN A 548 23.29 -1.38 9.91
C GLN A 548 24.75 -1.78 10.06
N LYS A 549 25.19 -2.16 11.27
CA LYS A 549 26.57 -2.63 11.52
C LYS A 549 26.82 -3.95 10.80
N GLU A 550 25.86 -4.87 10.82
CA GLU A 550 25.96 -6.14 10.09
C GLU A 550 26.11 -5.91 8.59
N TRP A 551 25.30 -5.04 7.98
CA TRP A 551 25.42 -4.72 6.55
C TRP A 551 26.74 -4.04 6.19
N LYS A 552 27.28 -3.15 7.06
CA LYS A 552 28.59 -2.51 6.86
C LYS A 552 29.76 -3.50 6.92
N ASN A 553 29.58 -4.68 7.50
CA ASN A 553 30.60 -5.71 7.65
C ASN A 553 30.54 -6.81 6.57
N LEU A 554 29.67 -6.68 5.55
CA LEU A 554 29.49 -7.67 4.47
C LEU A 554 30.63 -7.72 3.45
#